data_AF-A0A258AH13-F1
#
_entry.id   AF-A0A258AH13-F1
#
_cell.length_a   1.000
_cell.length_b   1.000
_cell.length_c   1.000
_cell.angle_alpha   90.00
_cell.angle_beta   90.00
_cell.angle_gamma   90.00
#
_symmetry.space_group_name_H-M   'P 1'
#
loop_
_entity.id
_entity.type
_entity.pdbx_description
1 polymer ?
#
loop_
_entity_poly.entity_id
_entity_poly.type
_entity_poly.pdbx_seq_one_letter_code
_entity_poly.pdbx_strand_id
1 'polypeptide(L)'
;GKYDMGDGRKFKDPNYMIFSDRNCNYPQPKYCKWWLTQLRRWGFVEGAPDYEAVTKQVMRTDIYEEAMKEIGYAHGGLDEKPETLVDGITFDPKGDLEAYAASFAVKTLKA
;
A
#
# COMPACT_ATOMS: atom_id res chain seq x y z
N GLY A 1 -7.11 -16.00 -11.83
CA GLY A 1 -8.15 -16.53 -10.95
C GLY A 1 -9.32 -16.90 -11.80
N LYS A 2 -9.89 -18.09 -11.60
CA LYS A 2 -11.13 -18.47 -12.27
C LYS A 2 -12.26 -17.81 -11.46
N TYR A 3 -12.94 -16.84 -12.06
CA TYR A 3 -14.08 -16.17 -11.44
C TYR A 3 -15.38 -16.64 -12.09
N ASP A 4 -16.38 -16.86 -11.25
CA ASP A 4 -17.76 -17.12 -11.63
C ASP A 4 -18.62 -16.06 -10.94
N MET A 5 -19.25 -15.19 -11.73
CA MET A 5 -20.01 -14.04 -11.22
C MET A 5 -21.45 -14.44 -10.83
N GLY A 6 -21.86 -15.69 -11.01
CA GLY A 6 -23.21 -16.17 -10.68
C GLY A 6 -24.31 -15.73 -11.64
N ASP A 7 -24.00 -14.88 -12.63
CA ASP A 7 -24.89 -14.38 -13.68
C ASP A 7 -24.61 -15.00 -15.06
N GLY A 8 -23.83 -16.09 -15.08
CA GLY A 8 -23.38 -16.78 -16.29
C GLY A 8 -22.03 -16.29 -16.84
N ARG A 9 -21.50 -15.16 -16.38
CA ARG A 9 -20.15 -14.71 -16.76
C ARG A 9 -19.07 -15.49 -16.01
N LYS A 10 -18.20 -16.16 -16.76
CA LYS A 10 -17.02 -16.87 -16.25
C LYS A 10 -15.80 -16.40 -17.00
N PHE A 11 -14.78 -15.95 -16.28
CA PHE A 11 -13.55 -15.47 -16.90
C PHE A 11 -12.31 -15.84 -16.07
N LYS A 12 -11.16 -15.82 -16.73
CA LYS A 12 -9.87 -16.02 -16.09
C LYS A 12 -9.17 -14.66 -15.98
N ASP A 13 -9.07 -14.15 -14.77
CA ASP A 13 -8.35 -12.91 -14.49
C ASP A 13 -6.84 -13.20 -14.33
N PRO A 14 -5.96 -12.56 -15.12
CA PRO A 14 -4.52 -12.66 -14.91
C PRO A 14 -4.07 -12.05 -13.56
N ASN A 15 -4.82 -11.11 -12.99
CA ASN A 15 -4.48 -10.31 -11.81
C ASN A 15 -5.38 -10.59 -10.58
N TYR A 16 -5.86 -11.82 -10.47
CA TYR A 16 -6.65 -12.27 -9.32
C TYR A 16 -5.96 -12.12 -7.96
N MET A 17 -6.75 -12.25 -6.89
CA MET A 17 -6.25 -12.24 -5.52
C MET A 17 -5.25 -13.38 -5.29
N ILE A 18 -4.11 -13.03 -4.70
CA ILE A 18 -2.99 -13.91 -4.41
C ILE A 18 -2.48 -13.62 -3.00
N PHE A 19 -1.76 -14.59 -2.41
CA PHE A 19 -1.25 -14.47 -1.05
C PHE A 19 0.28 -14.46 -0.96
N SER A 20 0.99 -14.90 -1.99
CA SER A 20 2.46 -15.06 -1.94
C SER A 20 3.18 -14.75 -3.25
N ASP A 21 2.48 -14.74 -4.38
CA ASP A 21 3.09 -14.43 -5.68
C ASP A 21 3.29 -12.90 -5.84
N ARG A 22 4.07 -12.48 -6.85
CA ARG A 22 4.30 -11.07 -7.21
C ARG A 22 4.71 -10.18 -6.02
N ASN A 23 5.42 -10.75 -5.05
CA ASN A 23 5.88 -10.07 -3.85
C ASN A 23 4.73 -9.51 -2.97
N CYS A 24 3.53 -10.09 -3.08
CA CYS A 24 2.31 -9.61 -2.40
C CYS A 24 2.37 -9.70 -0.87
N ASN A 25 3.12 -10.66 -0.33
CA ASN A 25 3.27 -10.87 1.11
C ASN A 25 4.38 -10.03 1.74
N TYR A 26 5.25 -9.40 0.95
CA TYR A 26 6.29 -8.55 1.49
C TYR A 26 5.64 -7.30 2.11
N PRO A 27 5.93 -6.96 3.38
CA PRO A 27 5.31 -5.83 4.07
C PRO A 27 5.86 -4.51 3.52
N GLN A 28 5.33 -4.05 2.38
CA GLN A 28 5.81 -2.86 1.68
C GLN A 28 5.54 -1.57 2.46
N PRO A 29 6.58 -0.83 2.88
CA PRO A 29 6.43 0.46 3.57
C PRO A 29 5.59 1.48 2.80
N LYS A 30 5.64 1.49 1.46
CA LYS A 30 4.86 2.42 0.62
C LYS A 30 3.36 2.34 0.89
N TYR A 31 2.81 1.15 1.16
CA TYR A 31 1.38 1.00 1.41
C TYR A 31 0.99 1.52 2.79
N CYS A 32 1.86 1.37 3.80
CA CYS A 32 1.61 1.96 5.11
C CYS A 32 1.61 3.48 5.03
N LYS A 33 2.60 4.08 4.35
CA LYS A 33 2.63 5.52 4.08
C LYS A 33 1.36 5.99 3.38
N TRP A 34 0.93 5.27 2.33
CA TRP A 34 -0.33 5.58 1.64
C TRP A 34 -1.53 5.54 2.58
N TRP A 35 -1.66 4.50 3.41
CA TRP A 35 -2.73 4.39 4.40
C TRP A 35 -2.73 5.57 5.37
N LEU A 36 -1.56 5.96 5.90
CA LEU A 36 -1.44 7.13 6.77
C LEU A 36 -1.91 8.41 6.07
N THR A 37 -1.61 8.61 4.78
CA THR A 37 -2.13 9.77 4.02
C THR A 37 -3.65 9.74 3.89
N GLN A 38 -4.27 8.57 3.75
CA GLN A 38 -5.73 8.46 3.66
C GLN A 38 -6.40 8.66 5.03
N LEU A 39 -5.81 8.15 6.11
CA LEU A 39 -6.26 8.42 7.48
C LEU A 39 -6.19 9.92 7.78
N ARG A 40 -5.11 10.57 7.35
CA ARG A 40 -4.94 12.02 7.40
C ARG A 40 -6.03 12.73 6.60
N ARG A 41 -6.20 12.40 5.32
CA ARG A 41 -7.22 12.97 4.41
C ARG A 41 -8.64 12.92 4.99
N TRP A 42 -8.98 11.83 5.66
CA TRP A 42 -10.31 11.59 6.25
C TRP A 42 -10.45 12.04 7.71
N GLY A 43 -9.42 12.67 8.28
CA GLY A 43 -9.51 13.26 9.61
C GLY A 43 -9.59 12.22 10.73
N PHE A 44 -9.11 11.00 10.49
CA PHE A 44 -8.99 9.96 11.52
C PHE A 44 -7.78 10.16 12.44
N VAL A 45 -6.95 11.17 12.15
CA VAL A 45 -5.80 11.60 12.96
C VAL A 45 -5.90 13.10 13.22
N GLU A 46 -5.48 13.53 14.41
CA GLU A 46 -5.61 14.93 14.85
C GLU A 46 -4.75 15.90 14.02
N GLY A 47 -3.64 15.43 13.46
CA GLY A 47 -2.71 16.22 12.65
C GLY A 47 -1.92 15.34 11.69
N ALA A 48 -0.89 15.93 11.07
CA ALA A 48 0.03 15.18 10.22
C ALA A 48 0.75 14.11 11.07
N PRO A 49 0.60 12.80 10.78
CA PRO A 49 1.33 11.77 11.47
C PRO A 49 2.82 11.84 11.09
N ASP A 50 3.69 11.32 11.96
CA ASP A 50 5.06 11.02 11.57
C ASP A 50 5.06 9.80 10.64
N TYR A 51 4.89 10.09 9.34
CA TYR A 51 4.74 9.07 8.31
C TYR A 51 5.90 8.07 8.30
N GLU A 52 7.13 8.53 8.52
CA GLU A 52 8.33 7.68 8.49
C GLU A 52 8.46 6.86 9.77
N ALA A 53 8.34 7.49 10.94
CA ALA A 53 8.51 6.78 12.21
C ALA A 53 7.44 5.72 12.42
N VAL A 54 6.17 6.04 12.12
CA VAL A 54 5.06 5.09 12.25
C VAL A 54 5.23 3.94 11.26
N THR A 55 5.58 4.25 10.01
CA THR A 55 5.83 3.20 9.00
C THR A 55 6.96 2.27 9.45
N LYS A 56 8.06 2.80 9.98
CA LYS A 56 9.19 2.00 10.46
C LYS A 56 8.83 1.11 11.65
N GLN A 57 7.94 1.57 12.53
CA GLN A 57 7.49 0.80 13.69
C GLN A 57 6.57 -0.35 13.29
N VAL A 58 5.67 -0.13 12.33
CA VAL A 58 4.63 -1.09 11.94
C VAL A 58 5.12 -2.06 10.86
N MET A 59 5.82 -1.55 9.85
CA MET A 59 6.27 -2.34 8.70
C MET A 59 7.62 -2.99 9.00
N ARG A 60 7.56 -4.16 9.63
CA ARG A 60 8.73 -4.96 10.05
C ARG A 60 9.26 -5.84 8.91
N THR A 61 9.83 -5.20 7.89
CA THR A 61 10.50 -5.88 6.77
C THR A 61 11.68 -6.73 7.24
N ASP A 62 12.36 -6.32 8.30
CA ASP A 62 13.45 -7.03 8.95
C ASP A 62 13.03 -8.43 9.43
N ILE A 63 11.91 -8.55 10.15
CA ILE A 63 11.39 -9.84 10.62
C ILE A 63 11.02 -10.73 9.42
N TYR A 64 10.41 -10.14 8.39
CA TYR A 64 10.03 -10.88 7.19
C TYR A 64 11.27 -11.43 6.47
N GLU A 65 12.30 -10.60 6.29
CA GLU A 65 13.54 -10.98 5.60
C GLU A 65 14.32 -12.06 6.37
N GLU A 66 14.37 -11.97 7.70
CA GLU A 66 14.95 -13.02 8.55
C GLU A 66 14.22 -14.35 8.36
N ALA A 67 12.89 -14.36 8.42
CA ALA A 67 12.09 -15.56 8.23
C ALA A 67 12.24 -16.16 6.81
N MET A 68 12.27 -15.32 5.77
CA MET A 68 12.47 -15.78 4.39
C MET A 68 13.86 -16.39 4.19
N LYS A 69 14.88 -15.83 4.86
CA LYS A 69 16.25 -16.36 4.82
C LYS A 69 16.35 -17.73 5.47
N GLU A 70 15.67 -17.95 6.60
CA GLU A 70 15.65 -19.25 7.29
C GLU A 70 15.06 -20.36 6.42
N ILE A 71 14.00 -20.06 5.66
CA ILE A 71 13.34 -21.03 4.78
C ILE A 71 13.96 -21.10 3.37
N GLY A 72 14.98 -20.28 3.09
CA GLY A 72 15.64 -20.22 1.78
C GLY A 72 14.76 -19.70 0.64
N TYR A 73 13.75 -18.88 0.94
CA TYR A 73 12.84 -18.32 -0.06
C TYR A 73 13.35 -16.97 -0.57
N ALA A 74 13.46 -16.82 -1.89
CA ALA A 74 13.80 -15.54 -2.52
C ALA A 74 12.54 -14.69 -2.72
N HIS A 75 12.45 -13.55 -2.02
CA HIS A 75 11.38 -12.58 -2.17
C HIS A 75 11.78 -11.44 -3.14
N GLY A 76 10.81 -10.65 -3.58
CA GLY A 76 11.02 -9.53 -4.52
C GLY A 76 11.57 -8.25 -3.86
N GLY A 77 11.74 -8.26 -2.53
CA GLY A 77 12.33 -7.17 -1.77
C GLY A 77 11.45 -5.92 -1.65
N LEU A 78 12.08 -4.83 -1.22
CA LEU A 78 11.46 -3.52 -1.09
C LEU A 78 11.09 -2.95 -2.46
N ASP A 79 9.85 -2.47 -2.60
CA ASP A 79 9.38 -1.72 -3.76
C ASP A 79 8.88 -0.34 -3.34
N GLU A 80 9.60 0.69 -3.79
CA GLU A 80 9.30 2.09 -3.50
C GLU A 80 8.85 2.85 -4.74
N LYS A 81 8.43 2.14 -5.80
CA LYS A 81 7.93 2.79 -7.01
C LYS A 81 6.60 3.52 -6.72
N PRO A 82 6.37 4.68 -7.36
CA PRO A 82 5.08 5.35 -7.33
C PRO A 82 3.96 4.49 -7.89
N GLU A 83 2.75 4.70 -7.38
CA GLU A 83 1.53 4.02 -7.81
C GLU A 83 0.53 5.01 -8.40
N THR A 84 -0.05 4.71 -9.55
CA THR A 84 -1.11 5.53 -10.15
C THR A 84 -2.46 4.89 -9.88
N LEU A 85 -3.33 5.63 -9.20
CA LEU A 85 -4.69 5.17 -8.89
C LEU A 85 -5.60 5.26 -10.13
N VAL A 86 -6.78 4.66 -10.02
CA VAL A 86 -7.76 4.55 -11.12
C VAL A 86 -8.27 5.91 -11.63
N ASP A 87 -8.15 6.95 -10.81
CA ASP A 87 -8.52 8.34 -11.13
C ASP A 87 -7.35 9.13 -11.75
N GLY A 88 -6.21 8.49 -11.99
CA GLY A 88 -5.01 9.10 -12.56
C GLY A 88 -4.12 9.83 -11.54
N ILE A 89 -4.50 9.85 -10.26
CA ILE A 89 -3.69 10.47 -9.21
C ILE A 89 -2.52 9.54 -8.85
N THR A 90 -1.30 10.07 -8.95
CA THR A 90 -0.08 9.34 -8.60
C THR A 90 0.29 9.56 -7.13
N PHE A 91 0.47 8.45 -6.41
CA PHE A 91 1.07 8.42 -5.09
C PHE A 91 2.57 8.12 -5.20
N ASP A 92 3.40 9.03 -4.71
CA ASP A 92 4.85 8.83 -4.58
C ASP A 92 5.21 8.61 -3.10
N PRO A 93 5.68 7.40 -2.71
CA PRO A 93 6.04 7.11 -1.32
C PRO A 93 7.30 7.84 -0.82
N LYS A 94 8.07 8.48 -1.71
CA LYS A 94 9.22 9.33 -1.39
C LYS A 94 8.93 10.82 -1.52
N GLY A 95 7.74 11.17 -2.01
CA GLY A 95 7.30 12.55 -2.18
C GLY A 95 6.77 13.17 -0.89
N ASP A 96 6.12 14.33 -1.05
CA ASP A 96 5.45 15.01 0.05
C ASP A 96 4.09 14.36 0.34
N LEU A 97 4.07 13.55 1.40
CA LEU A 97 2.91 12.79 1.84
C LEU A 97 1.78 13.67 2.38
N GLU A 98 2.10 14.81 2.98
CA GLU A 98 1.10 15.75 3.49
C GLU A 98 0.47 16.52 2.31
N ALA A 99 1.28 16.96 1.35
CA ALA A 99 0.77 17.56 0.11
C ALA A 99 -0.11 16.58 -0.67
N TYR A 100 0.27 15.29 -0.73
CA TYR A 100 -0.57 14.25 -1.33
C TYR A 100 -1.92 14.14 -0.61
N ALA A 101 -1.93 14.02 0.73
CA ALA A 101 -3.16 13.94 1.52
C ALA A 101 -4.06 15.17 1.33
N ALA A 102 -3.47 16.36 1.17
CA ALA A 102 -4.18 17.61 0.96
C ALA A 102 -4.61 17.88 -0.50
N SER A 103 -4.05 17.17 -1.48
CA SER A 103 -4.29 17.41 -2.91
C SER A 103 -5.72 17.10 -3.37
N PHE A 104 -6.44 16.24 -2.64
CA PHE A 104 -7.76 15.77 -3.05
C PHE A 104 -8.84 16.85 -2.91
N ALA A 105 -9.75 16.90 -3.88
CA ALA A 105 -10.92 17.79 -3.86
C ALA A 105 -11.86 17.48 -2.68
N VAL A 106 -12.08 16.18 -2.41
CA VAL A 106 -12.88 15.72 -1.27
C VAL A 106 -11.94 15.25 -0.15
N LYS A 107 -11.98 15.98 0.96
CA LYS A 107 -11.19 15.75 2.18
C LYS A 107 -11.88 16.37 3.40
N THR A 108 -11.58 15.87 4.59
CA THR A 108 -12.08 16.43 5.88
C THR A 108 -10.96 17.13 6.66
N LEU A 109 -9.81 17.34 6.03
CA LEU A 109 -8.72 18.15 6.58
C LEU A 109 -9.25 19.52 6.96
N LYS A 110 -9.25 19.80 8.26
CA LYS A 110 -9.47 21.16 8.75
C LYS A 110 -8.24 21.97 8.37
N ALA A 111 -8.49 23.16 7.79
CA ALA A 111 -7.46 24.14 7.47
C ALA A 111 -6.72 24.61 8.73
#